data_AF-A0A653QJB6-F1
#
_entry.id   AF-A0A653QJB6-F1
#
_cell.length_a   1.000
_cell.length_b   1.000
_cell.length_c   1.000
_cell.angle_alpha   90.00
_cell.angle_beta   90.00
_cell.angle_gamma   90.00
#
_symmetry.space_group_name_H-M   'P 1'
#
loop_
_entity.id
_entity.type
_entity.pdbx_description
1 polymer ?
#
loop_
_entity_poly.entity_id
_entity_poly.type
_entity_poly.pdbx_seq_one_letter_code
_entity_poly.pdbx_strand_id
1 'polypeptide(L)' 'MNEFNPQLGFHSYYVYIITNKYRSTFYIGMTNNLKQRMFQHKENLELGNKTFAAKYNLQF' A
#
# COMPACT_ATOMS: atom_id res chain seq x y z
N MET A 1 -7.70 -6.89 -22.31
CA MET A 1 -8.07 -7.78 -21.19
C MET A 1 -7.57 -7.15 -19.89
N ASN A 2 -8.40 -6.35 -19.22
CA ASN A 2 -8.16 -5.85 -17.87
C ASN A 2 -9.34 -6.30 -17.02
N GLU A 3 -9.28 -7.52 -16.49
CA GLU A 3 -10.32 -8.12 -15.64
C GLU A 3 -10.12 -7.83 -14.15
N PHE A 4 -9.23 -6.89 -13.80
CA PHE A 4 -9.11 -6.44 -12.41
C PHE A 4 -10.07 -5.27 -12.19
N ASN A 5 -11.31 -5.61 -11.84
CA ASN A 5 -12.29 -4.82 -11.08
C ASN A 5 -13.54 -4.26 -11.81
N PRO A 6 -14.43 -5.11 -12.36
CA PRO A 6 -15.80 -4.70 -12.69
C PRO A 6 -16.71 -4.92 -11.47
N GLN A 7 -16.85 -3.93 -10.58
CA GLN A 7 -17.68 -4.12 -9.37
C GLN A 7 -19.15 -3.74 -9.60
N LEU A 8 -19.98 -4.77 -9.82
CA LEU A 8 -21.38 -4.85 -9.40
C LEU A 8 -21.57 -6.14 -8.57
N GLY A 9 -21.81 -6.03 -7.26
CA GLY A 9 -22.23 -7.14 -6.37
C GLY A 9 -21.21 -7.67 -5.35
N PHE A 10 -19.90 -7.66 -5.60
CA PHE A 10 -18.88 -8.14 -4.66
C PHE A 10 -17.67 -7.21 -4.55
N HIS A 11 -17.36 -6.75 -3.33
CA HIS A 11 -16.18 -5.92 -3.05
C HIS A 11 -15.06 -6.76 -2.43
N SER A 12 -13.91 -6.85 -3.10
CA SER A 12 -12.70 -7.47 -2.54
C SER A 12 -11.89 -6.44 -1.76
N TYR A 13 -11.45 -6.80 -0.57
CA TYR A 13 -10.52 -6.01 0.24
C TYR A 13 -9.32 -6.85 0.65
N TYR A 14 -8.18 -6.19 0.75
CA TYR A 14 -6.90 -6.75 1.15
C TYR A 14 -6.47 -6.11 2.45
N VAL A 15 -6.09 -6.91 3.44
CA VAL A 15 -5.27 -6.48 4.57
C VAL A 15 -3.82 -6.81 4.21
N TYR A 16 -2.91 -5.85 4.38
CA TYR A 16 -1.51 -6.02 4.02
C TYR A 16 -0.60 -5.48 5.12
N ILE A 17 0.63 -5.98 5.14
CA ILE A 17 1.71 -5.52 6.02
C ILE A 17 2.87 -5.10 5.13
N ILE A 18 3.41 -3.91 5.36
CA ILE A 18 4.69 -3.45 4.78
C ILE A 18 5.67 -3.10 5.89
N THR A 19 6.96 -3.15 5.58
CA THR A 19 8.06 -2.92 6.51
C THR A 19 9.23 -2.21 5.84
N ASN A 20 10.21 -1.80 6.64
CA ASN A 20 11.47 -1.25 6.16
C ASN A 20 12.51 -2.36 5.91
N LYS A 21 13.63 -2.00 5.27
CA LYS A 21 14.73 -2.92 4.96
C LYS A 21 15.23 -3.71 6.19
N TYR A 22 15.16 -3.11 7.38
CA TYR A 22 15.67 -3.67 8.63
C TYR A 22 14.61 -4.44 9.43
N ARG A 23 13.37 -4.52 8.93
CA ARG A 23 12.24 -5.19 9.60
C ARG A 23 11.98 -4.69 11.03
N SER A 24 12.28 -3.42 11.30
CA SER A 24 12.14 -2.81 12.64
C SER A 24 10.82 -2.09 12.83
N THR A 25 10.18 -1.68 11.74
CA THR A 25 8.89 -0.98 11.75
C THR A 25 7.93 -1.66 10.79
N PHE A 26 6.70 -1.89 11.23
CA PHE A 26 5.64 -2.49 10.42
C PHE A 26 4.46 -1.54 10.32
N TYR A 27 3.79 -1.56 9.17
CA TYR A 27 2.54 -0.86 8.94
C TYR A 27 1.51 -1.84 8.40
N ILE A 28 0.34 -1.86 9.03
CA ILE A 28 -0.80 -2.67 8.61
C ILE A 28 -1.81 -1.73 7.96
N GLY A 29 -2.25 -2.05 6.74
CA GLY A 29 -3.24 -1.26 6.02
C GLY A 29 -4.29 -2.13 5.37
N MET A 30 -5.38 -1.49 4.93
CA MET A 30 -6.41 -2.13 4.13
C MET A 30 -6.72 -1.35 2.85
N THR A 31 -7.11 -2.05 1.79
CA THR A 31 -7.50 -1.43 0.52
C THR A 31 -8.32 -2.39 -0.33
N ASN A 32 -9.16 -1.87 -1.23
CA ASN A 32 -9.80 -2.65 -2.29
C ASN A 32 -8.92 -2.79 -3.55
N ASN A 33 -7.78 -2.07 -3.62
CA ASN A 33 -6.85 -2.13 -4.75
C ASN A 33 -5.40 -2.11 -4.25
N LEU A 34 -4.84 -3.30 -4.03
CA LEU A 34 -3.48 -3.46 -3.49
C LEU A 34 -2.41 -2.84 -4.39
N LYS A 35 -2.52 -3.00 -5.72
CA LYS A 35 -1.56 -2.47 -6.70
C LYS A 35 -1.49 -0.94 -6.64
N GLN A 36 -2.64 -0.27 -6.67
CA GLN A 36 -2.70 1.19 -6.58
C GLN A 36 -2.18 1.68 -5.23
N ARG A 37 -2.53 0.99 -4.14
CA ARG A 37 -2.07 1.36 -2.80
C ARG A 37 -0.55 1.24 -2.64
N MET A 38 0.07 0.21 -3.21
CA MET A 38 1.53 0.06 -3.19
C MET A 38 2.23 1.17 -3.99
N PHE A 39 1.66 1.57 -5.14
CA PHE A 39 2.17 2.71 -5.91
C PHE A 39 2.13 4.01 -5.10
N GLN A 40 0.99 4.30 -4.44
CA GLN A 40 0.84 5.50 -3.60
C GLN A 40 1.82 5.54 -2.42
N HIS A 41 2.10 4.40 -1.77
CA HIS A 41 3.10 4.35 -0.70
C HIS A 41 4.51 4.67 -1.22
N LYS A 42 4.87 4.11 -2.38
CA LYS A 42 6.15 4.39 -3.04
C LYS A 42 6.26 5.87 -3.45
N GLU A 43 5.22 6.42 -4.08
CA GLU A 43 5.19 7.83 -4.47
C GLU A 43 5.30 8.76 -3.26
N ASN A 44 4.57 8.50 -2.17
CA ASN A 44 4.68 9.27 -0.93
C ASN A 44 6.10 9.24 -0.35
N LEU A 45 6.80 8.12 -0.47
CA LEU A 45 8.18 7.98 -0.03
C LEU A 45 9.13 8.80 -0.92
N GLU A 46 9.00 8.68 -2.25
CA GLU A 46 9.82 9.40 -3.24
C GLU A 46 9.62 10.91 -3.18
N LEU A 47 8.39 11.38 -2.96
CA LEU A 47 8.05 12.80 -2.82
C LEU A 47 8.37 13.37 -1.43
N GLY A 48 8.74 12.53 -0.45
CA GLY A 48 8.97 12.97 0.93
C GLY A 48 7.72 13.44 1.65
N ASN A 49 6.54 12.95 1.27
CA ASN A 49 5.28 13.29 1.92
C ASN A 49 5.28 12.82 3.38
N LYS A 50 4.72 13.63 4.29
CA LYS A 50 4.72 13.35 5.75
C LYS A 50 3.72 12.28 6.16
N THR A 51 3.79 11.10 5.56
CA THR A 51 3.03 9.92 5.97
C THR A 51 3.85 9.06 6.93
N PHE A 52 3.19 8.22 7.73
CA PHE A 52 3.89 7.25 8.59
C PHE A 52 4.80 6.32 7.77
N ALA A 53 4.28 5.76 6.68
CA ALA A 53 5.04 4.85 5.83
C ALA A 53 6.29 5.50 5.22
N ALA A 54 6.17 6.74 4.73
CA ALA A 54 7.31 7.50 4.21
C ALA A 54 8.33 7.85 5.31
N LYS A 55 7.86 8.30 6.49
CA LYS A 55 8.73 8.65 7.63
C LYS A 55 9.64 7.50 8.06
N TYR A 56 9.16 6.25 7.98
CA TYR A 56 9.91 5.07 8.39
C TYR A 56 10.49 4.25 7.23
N ASN A 57 10.42 4.78 5.99
CA ASN A 57 10.94 4.13 4.79
C ASN A 57 10.37 2.70 4.58
N LEU A 58 9.05 2.56 4.70
CA LEU A 58 8.35 1.29 4.57
C LEU A 58 8.07 1.00 3.08
N GLN A 59 8.84 0.08 2.49
CA GLN A 59 8.81 -0.20 1.04
C GLN A 59 8.87 -1.69 0.69
N PHE A 60 8.84 -2.59 1.69
CA PHE A 60 8.94 -4.05 1.52
C PHE A 60 7.79 -4.81 2.15
#